data_AF-A0AAN8FYM7-F1
#
_entry.id   AF-A0AAN8FYM7-F1
#
_cell.length_a   1.000
_cell.length_b   1.000
_cell.length_c   1.000
_cell.angle_alpha   90.00
_cell.angle_beta   90.00
_cell.angle_gamma   90.00
#
_symmetry.space_group_name_H-M   'P 1'
#
loop_
_entity.id
_entity.type
_entity.pdbx_description
1 polymer ?
#
loop_
_entity_poly.entity_id
_entity_poly.type
_entity_poly.pdbx_seq_one_letter_code
_entity_poly.pdbx_strand_id
1 'polypeptide(L)'
;MDDDNEDFDFDVGAESNKKYTLFWIDGGANMFEGGADCDFRRAVKAVFNQLLKIGCSGSRSHRYGLFIANTIKSDTHMPGAVRNCVEWFDLKVRSDHDSGEDQRRVCALKEFIDEDDIKAAFDKRFGGHRKCDLSTLLWYSRKIFMEQGVSQRQQTIVYLTNDTNPFEENWATQIEGYFTRMKKGVSSFRHQKGKRTSGEFSVVLLRKEEDDDDEAYEKDTRVWRQLDPNIGASKSIEDLETQMFQKTFSLRAFSNIAFELGPGVKFSVSVYALAAEARPPPKEYLEYETENPIEKRQVWVPHDKNGRRSGGDIKTEDEDDDELVSDVLEDTKWLEKEVQDRTRAKFELKKAIKIGGECIVSEQSEIEQLGRFDAKGL
;
A
#
# COMPACT_ATOMS: atom_id res chain seq x y z
N MET A 1 -16.54 37.24 14.53
CA MET A 1 -16.26 37.19 13.08
C MET A 1 -15.86 35.77 12.86
N ASP A 2 -16.88 34.96 12.59
CA ASP A 2 -16.78 33.54 12.35
C ASP A 2 -16.39 33.39 10.88
N ASP A 3 -15.20 32.88 10.63
CA ASP A 3 -14.78 32.45 9.30
C ASP A 3 -15.22 31.00 9.14
N ASP A 4 -16.39 30.84 8.55
CA ASP A 4 -16.86 29.61 7.93
C ASP A 4 -15.95 29.29 6.74
N ASN A 5 -14.84 28.61 7.00
CA ASN A 5 -14.14 27.87 5.96
C ASN A 5 -14.93 26.59 5.69
N GLU A 6 -15.87 26.70 4.75
CA GLU A 6 -16.50 25.57 4.09
C GLU A 6 -15.40 24.69 3.49
N ASP A 7 -15.14 23.56 4.15
CA ASP A 7 -14.38 22.44 3.61
C ASP A 7 -15.07 21.96 2.33
N PHE A 8 -14.62 22.47 1.18
CA PHE A 8 -14.84 21.86 -0.12
C PHE A 8 -14.13 20.50 -0.11
N ASP A 9 -14.87 19.45 0.26
CA ASP A 9 -14.52 18.04 0.10
C ASP A 9 -14.51 17.66 -1.39
N PHE A 10 -13.57 18.26 -2.14
CA PHE A 10 -13.30 17.93 -3.54
C PHE A 10 -12.30 16.78 -3.59
N ASP A 11 -12.78 15.53 -3.52
CA ASP A 11 -12.10 14.28 -3.91
C ASP A 11 -10.57 14.15 -3.65
N VAL A 12 -10.07 14.67 -2.51
CA VAL A 12 -8.68 14.46 -2.03
C VAL A 12 -8.53 13.09 -1.33
N GLY A 13 -9.63 12.35 -1.18
CA GLY A 13 -9.69 11.07 -0.47
C GLY A 13 -9.03 9.90 -1.21
N ALA A 14 -9.04 9.87 -2.54
CA ALA A 14 -8.52 8.73 -3.32
C ALA A 14 -6.98 8.65 -3.34
N GLU A 15 -6.31 9.77 -3.11
CA GLU A 15 -4.85 9.92 -3.22
C GLU A 15 -4.11 9.97 -1.90
N SER A 16 -4.79 10.34 -0.83
CA SER A 16 -4.14 10.48 0.45
C SER A 16 -3.90 9.13 1.10
N ASN A 17 -2.87 9.06 1.95
CA ASN A 17 -2.64 7.92 2.84
C ASN A 17 -2.10 6.62 2.18
N LYS A 18 -1.43 6.72 1.02
CA LYS A 18 -0.83 5.56 0.32
C LYS A 18 0.40 5.01 1.07
N LYS A 19 0.63 3.70 0.94
CA LYS A 19 1.82 3.01 1.47
C LYS A 19 2.74 2.66 0.31
N TYR A 20 4.02 2.90 0.46
CA TYR A 20 5.03 2.58 -0.56
C TYR A 20 6.06 1.63 0.03
N THR A 21 6.35 0.54 -0.67
CA THR A 21 7.35 -0.44 -0.26
C THR A 21 8.32 -0.73 -1.40
N LEU A 22 9.61 -0.56 -1.15
CA LEU A 22 10.65 -1.01 -2.04
C LEU A 22 11.31 -2.26 -1.45
N PHE A 23 11.28 -3.35 -2.20
CA PHE A 23 12.05 -4.54 -1.89
C PHE A 23 13.40 -4.43 -2.57
N TRP A 24 14.45 -4.65 -1.81
CA TRP A 24 15.80 -4.82 -2.33
C TRP A 24 16.21 -6.26 -2.07
N ILE A 25 16.64 -6.97 -3.11
CA ILE A 25 17.21 -8.31 -2.99
C ILE A 25 18.69 -8.23 -3.33
N ASP A 26 19.52 -8.82 -2.49
CA ASP A 26 20.93 -8.98 -2.76
C ASP A 26 21.19 -9.97 -3.89
N GLY A 27 21.86 -9.54 -4.96
CA GLY A 27 22.32 -10.37 -6.07
C GLY A 27 23.78 -10.82 -5.94
N GLY A 28 24.36 -10.77 -4.74
CA GLY A 28 25.72 -11.23 -4.44
C GLY A 28 25.91 -12.73 -4.69
N ALA A 29 27.14 -13.15 -4.96
CA ALA A 29 27.44 -14.54 -5.33
C ALA A 29 27.09 -15.54 -4.20
N ASN A 30 27.23 -15.13 -2.94
CA ASN A 30 26.86 -15.88 -1.74
C ASN A 30 25.36 -16.21 -1.69
N MET A 31 24.49 -15.40 -2.29
CA MET A 31 23.04 -15.65 -2.32
C MET A 31 22.67 -16.87 -3.20
N PHE A 32 23.60 -17.36 -4.02
CA PHE A 32 23.39 -18.51 -4.91
C PHE A 32 24.02 -19.81 -4.39
N GLU A 33 24.60 -19.78 -3.19
CA GLU A 33 25.06 -20.99 -2.52
C GLU A 33 23.86 -21.87 -2.13
N GLY A 34 24.01 -23.20 -2.23
CA GLY A 34 22.91 -24.15 -2.01
C GLY A 34 22.19 -24.61 -3.29
N GLY A 35 22.58 -24.12 -4.46
CA GLY A 35 22.09 -24.62 -5.74
C GLY A 35 20.62 -24.26 -5.98
N ALA A 36 19.75 -25.27 -6.11
CA ALA A 36 18.34 -25.07 -6.44
C ALA A 36 17.59 -24.28 -5.35
N ASP A 37 17.85 -24.53 -4.07
CA ASP A 37 17.17 -23.87 -2.94
C ASP A 37 17.98 -22.71 -2.34
N CYS A 38 18.72 -21.99 -3.18
CA CYS A 38 19.56 -20.89 -2.74
C CYS A 38 18.77 -19.71 -2.14
N ASP A 39 19.46 -18.89 -1.35
CA ASP A 39 18.89 -17.73 -0.66
C ASP A 39 18.27 -16.70 -1.60
N PHE A 40 18.84 -16.55 -2.80
CA PHE A 40 18.27 -15.72 -3.85
C PHE A 40 16.87 -16.20 -4.26
N ARG A 41 16.70 -17.51 -4.52
CA ARG A 41 15.39 -18.08 -4.85
C ARG A 41 14.40 -17.85 -3.72
N ARG A 42 14.83 -18.07 -2.47
CA ARG A 42 14.00 -17.85 -1.28
C ARG A 42 13.54 -16.39 -1.16
N ALA A 43 14.44 -15.43 -1.38
CA ALA A 43 14.13 -14.01 -1.36
C ALA A 43 13.12 -13.60 -2.45
N VAL A 44 13.33 -14.05 -3.69
CA VAL A 44 12.42 -13.77 -4.82
C VAL A 44 11.03 -14.39 -4.55
N LYS A 45 10.99 -15.63 -4.04
CA LYS A 45 9.75 -16.31 -3.65
C LYS A 45 9.00 -15.58 -2.54
N ALA A 46 9.71 -15.05 -1.54
CA ALA A 46 9.09 -14.29 -0.47
C ALA A 46 8.49 -12.97 -0.95
N VAL A 47 9.17 -12.25 -1.86
CA VAL A 47 8.61 -11.07 -2.53
C VAL A 47 7.37 -11.45 -3.35
N PHE A 48 7.44 -12.51 -4.16
CA PHE A 48 6.30 -13.01 -4.92
C PHE A 48 5.08 -13.29 -4.03
N ASN A 49 5.27 -14.01 -2.91
CA ASN A 49 4.20 -14.32 -1.98
C ASN A 49 3.64 -13.05 -1.30
N GLN A 50 4.46 -12.04 -1.03
CA GLN A 50 3.96 -10.75 -0.53
C GLN A 50 3.12 -10.00 -1.57
N LEU A 51 3.52 -10.01 -2.85
CA LEU A 51 2.71 -9.37 -3.91
C LEU A 51 1.35 -10.06 -4.07
N LEU A 52 1.31 -11.39 -3.97
CA LEU A 52 0.04 -12.13 -3.94
C LEU A 52 -0.83 -11.74 -2.75
N LYS A 53 -0.27 -11.66 -1.54
CA LYS A 53 -0.99 -11.25 -0.32
C LYS A 53 -1.56 -9.83 -0.46
N ILE A 54 -0.79 -8.90 -1.04
CA ILE A 54 -1.25 -7.54 -1.33
C ILE A 54 -2.41 -7.58 -2.33
N GLY A 55 -2.30 -8.35 -3.41
CA GLY A 55 -3.38 -8.53 -4.39
C GLY A 55 -4.66 -9.09 -3.77
N CYS A 56 -4.55 -10.13 -2.95
CA CYS A 56 -5.69 -10.76 -2.27
C CYS A 56 -6.32 -9.85 -1.20
N SER A 57 -5.59 -8.89 -0.63
CA SER A 57 -6.12 -7.97 0.37
C SER A 57 -7.13 -6.95 -0.17
N GLY A 58 -7.22 -6.80 -1.50
CA GLY A 58 -8.05 -5.78 -2.16
C GLY A 58 -7.58 -4.33 -1.93
N SER A 59 -6.44 -4.13 -1.25
CA SER A 59 -5.92 -2.79 -0.95
C SER A 59 -5.30 -2.14 -2.19
N ARG A 60 -6.05 -1.21 -2.80
CA ARG A 60 -5.57 -0.30 -3.87
C ARG A 60 -4.63 0.81 -3.37
N SER A 61 -4.24 0.78 -2.10
CA SER A 61 -3.46 1.83 -1.43
C SER A 61 -1.98 1.51 -1.26
N HIS A 62 -1.57 0.27 -1.58
CA HIS A 62 -0.19 -0.20 -1.41
C HIS A 62 0.51 -0.25 -2.77
N ARG A 63 1.59 0.51 -2.91
CA ARG A 63 2.48 0.52 -4.07
C ARG A 63 3.78 -0.19 -3.73
N TYR A 64 4.31 -0.96 -4.67
CA TYR A 64 5.54 -1.72 -4.48
C TYR A 64 6.50 -1.54 -5.67
N GLY A 65 7.78 -1.71 -5.40
CA GLY A 65 8.85 -1.80 -6.40
C GLY A 65 9.90 -2.82 -5.96
N LEU A 66 10.72 -3.28 -6.89
CA LEU A 66 11.72 -4.33 -6.67
C LEU A 66 13.05 -3.95 -7.32
N PHE A 67 14.10 -3.93 -6.50
CA PHE A 67 15.49 -3.75 -6.91
C PHE A 67 16.28 -5.02 -6.66
N ILE A 68 17.11 -5.38 -7.63
CA ILE A 68 18.15 -6.39 -7.47
C ILE A 68 19.48 -5.65 -7.36
N ALA A 69 20.04 -5.63 -6.16
CA ALA A 69 21.34 -5.05 -5.87
C ALA A 69 22.46 -6.04 -6.26
N ASN A 70 23.69 -5.55 -6.30
CA ASN A 70 24.90 -6.35 -6.52
C ASN A 70 24.97 -7.05 -7.89
N THR A 71 24.46 -6.42 -8.96
CA THR A 71 24.44 -6.93 -10.33
C THR A 71 25.56 -6.37 -11.19
N ILE A 72 25.97 -7.05 -12.27
CA ILE A 72 26.89 -6.46 -13.26
C ILE A 72 26.18 -5.39 -14.09
N LYS A 73 24.94 -5.65 -14.52
CA LYS A 73 24.12 -4.66 -15.20
C LYS A 73 23.75 -3.52 -14.25
N SER A 74 23.55 -2.34 -14.83
CA SER A 74 23.02 -1.16 -14.15
C SER A 74 21.86 -0.66 -14.99
N ASP A 75 20.64 -0.97 -14.55
CA ASP A 75 19.43 -0.67 -15.30
C ASP A 75 18.39 -0.09 -14.34
N THR A 76 18.29 1.22 -14.34
CA THR A 76 17.41 2.00 -13.45
C THR A 76 16.67 3.01 -14.29
N HIS A 77 15.44 3.36 -13.89
CA HIS A 77 14.61 4.32 -14.62
C HIS A 77 15.35 5.63 -14.93
N MET A 78 16.22 6.09 -14.02
CA MET A 78 17.20 7.13 -14.32
C MET A 78 18.56 6.52 -14.68
N PRO A 79 19.01 6.58 -15.95
CA PRO A 79 20.26 5.98 -16.37
C PRO A 79 21.47 6.50 -15.57
N GLY A 80 22.28 5.59 -15.05
CA GLY A 80 23.51 5.91 -14.32
C GLY A 80 23.32 6.41 -12.89
N ALA A 81 22.08 6.47 -12.38
CA ALA A 81 21.80 6.93 -11.02
C ALA A 81 22.36 5.98 -9.95
N VAL A 82 22.30 4.67 -10.20
CA VAL A 82 22.90 3.64 -9.35
C VAL A 82 23.70 2.69 -10.24
N ARG A 83 24.95 2.44 -9.86
CA ARG A 83 25.77 1.40 -10.51
C ARG A 83 25.50 0.06 -9.83
N ASN A 84 25.53 -1.01 -10.62
CA ASN A 84 25.47 -2.38 -10.13
C ASN A 84 24.13 -2.74 -9.45
N CYS A 85 23.06 -2.17 -9.96
CA CYS A 85 21.71 -2.41 -9.51
C CYS A 85 20.75 -2.44 -10.71
N VAL A 86 19.76 -3.31 -10.66
CA VAL A 86 18.67 -3.37 -11.63
C VAL A 86 17.35 -3.09 -10.92
N GLU A 87 16.64 -2.07 -11.37
CA GLU A 87 15.25 -1.80 -11.09
C GLU A 87 14.41 -2.80 -11.87
N TRP A 88 14.08 -3.93 -11.26
CA TRP A 88 13.34 -4.97 -11.95
C TRP A 88 11.86 -4.58 -12.10
N PHE A 89 11.29 -3.99 -11.05
CA PHE A 89 9.96 -3.38 -11.10
C PHE A 89 10.04 -1.98 -10.51
N ASP A 90 9.61 -1.00 -11.27
CA ASP A 90 9.47 0.38 -10.83
C ASP A 90 8.36 0.51 -9.78
N LEU A 91 8.50 1.54 -8.95
CA LEU A 91 7.48 1.88 -7.97
C LEU A 91 6.27 2.47 -8.69
N LYS A 92 5.19 1.69 -8.76
CA LYS A 92 3.99 2.03 -9.55
C LYS A 92 3.42 3.42 -9.21
N VAL A 93 3.43 4.33 -10.20
CA VAL A 93 2.70 5.60 -10.16
C VAL A 93 1.28 5.40 -10.69
N ARG A 94 0.34 5.96 -9.94
CA ARG A 94 -1.10 6.22 -10.16
C ARG A 94 -1.97 5.57 -11.26
N SER A 95 -1.59 5.30 -12.50
CA SER A 95 -2.61 5.28 -13.58
C SER A 95 -3.11 3.93 -14.08
N ASP A 96 -2.31 2.85 -14.08
CA ASP A 96 -2.69 1.70 -14.94
C ASP A 96 -3.01 0.45 -14.12
N HIS A 97 -4.20 0.41 -13.50
CA HIS A 97 -4.76 -0.87 -13.05
C HIS A 97 -5.34 -1.69 -14.23
N ASP A 98 -5.66 -1.02 -15.34
CA ASP A 98 -6.24 -1.63 -16.54
C ASP A 98 -5.19 -2.28 -17.45
N SER A 99 -3.89 -2.04 -17.23
CA SER A 99 -2.84 -2.57 -18.10
C SER A 99 -2.42 -4.02 -17.81
N GLY A 100 -2.98 -4.66 -16.77
CA GLY A 100 -2.57 -6.01 -16.34
C GLY A 100 -1.09 -6.11 -15.93
N GLU A 101 -0.44 -4.97 -15.66
CA GLU A 101 0.99 -4.93 -15.37
C GLU A 101 1.35 -5.60 -14.04
N ASP A 102 0.53 -5.43 -13.00
CA ASP A 102 0.72 -6.11 -11.71
C ASP A 102 0.72 -7.64 -11.89
N GLN A 103 -0.21 -8.16 -12.71
CA GLN A 103 -0.24 -9.58 -13.07
C GLN A 103 1.02 -9.99 -13.81
N ARG A 104 1.48 -9.20 -14.79
CA ARG A 104 2.73 -9.49 -15.53
C ARG A 104 3.96 -9.51 -14.62
N ARG A 105 4.06 -8.62 -13.64
CA ARG A 105 5.14 -8.60 -12.65
C ARG A 105 5.14 -9.86 -11.78
N VAL A 106 3.97 -10.26 -11.30
CA VAL A 106 3.78 -11.49 -10.50
C VAL A 106 4.10 -12.73 -11.34
N CYS A 107 3.65 -12.79 -12.60
CA CYS A 107 3.99 -13.86 -13.54
C CYS A 107 5.49 -13.91 -13.83
N ALA A 108 6.15 -12.77 -14.05
CA ALA A 108 7.58 -12.71 -14.30
C ALA A 108 8.41 -13.21 -13.11
N LEU A 109 7.98 -12.92 -11.88
CA LEU A 109 8.59 -13.50 -10.68
C LEU A 109 8.37 -15.01 -10.63
N LYS A 110 7.15 -15.47 -10.89
CA LYS A 110 6.82 -16.90 -10.88
C LYS A 110 7.66 -17.68 -11.90
N GLU A 111 7.72 -17.21 -13.14
CA GLU A 111 8.53 -17.79 -14.20
C GLU A 111 10.00 -17.86 -13.78
N PHE A 112 10.54 -16.78 -13.20
CA PHE A 112 11.92 -16.76 -12.72
C PHE A 112 12.17 -17.71 -11.54
N ILE A 113 11.20 -17.87 -10.63
CA ILE A 113 11.25 -18.83 -9.52
C ILE A 113 11.11 -20.26 -10.01
N ASP A 114 10.44 -20.51 -11.13
CA ASP A 114 10.23 -21.85 -11.68
C ASP A 114 11.39 -22.31 -12.59
N GLU A 115 12.38 -21.45 -12.88
CA GLU A 115 13.59 -21.82 -13.63
C GLU A 115 14.41 -22.90 -12.90
N ASP A 116 14.82 -23.95 -13.63
CA ASP A 116 15.64 -25.03 -13.07
C ASP A 116 16.99 -24.51 -12.58
N ASP A 117 17.67 -23.69 -13.41
CA ASP A 117 18.94 -23.05 -13.08
C ASP A 117 18.77 -21.54 -12.85
N ILE A 118 18.44 -21.19 -11.61
CA ILE A 118 18.24 -19.80 -11.20
C ILE A 118 19.51 -18.96 -11.35
N LYS A 119 20.70 -19.56 -11.26
CA LYS A 119 21.96 -18.83 -11.40
C LYS A 119 22.20 -18.46 -12.85
N ALA A 120 22.02 -19.39 -13.78
CA ALA A 120 22.08 -19.08 -15.21
C ALA A 120 21.01 -18.07 -15.63
N ALA A 121 19.79 -18.19 -15.10
CA ALA A 121 18.72 -17.22 -15.31
C ALA A 121 19.11 -15.82 -14.78
N PHE A 122 19.71 -15.76 -13.59
CA PHE A 122 20.24 -14.53 -13.00
C PHE A 122 21.35 -13.93 -13.87
N ASP A 123 22.35 -14.70 -14.28
CA ASP A 123 23.47 -14.23 -15.11
C ASP A 123 22.98 -13.69 -16.46
N LYS A 124 22.02 -14.38 -17.09
CA LYS A 124 21.39 -13.93 -18.34
C LYS A 124 20.65 -12.60 -18.15
N ARG A 125 19.86 -12.49 -17.07
CA ARG A 125 19.01 -11.32 -16.83
C ARG A 125 19.80 -10.11 -16.31
N PHE A 126 20.68 -10.31 -15.34
CA PHE A 126 21.35 -9.27 -14.57
C PHE A 126 22.87 -9.15 -14.85
N GLY A 127 23.42 -10.04 -15.67
CA GLY A 127 24.81 -10.01 -16.12
C GLY A 127 25.82 -10.64 -15.15
N GLY A 128 25.35 -11.18 -14.02
CA GLY A 128 26.18 -11.74 -12.94
C GLY A 128 26.38 -10.78 -11.77
N HIS A 129 27.35 -11.08 -10.92
CA HIS A 129 27.50 -10.47 -9.59
C HIS A 129 28.54 -9.34 -9.59
N ARG A 130 28.21 -8.18 -9.01
CA ARG A 130 29.19 -7.10 -8.75
C ARG A 130 28.68 -6.16 -7.68
N LYS A 131 29.53 -5.78 -6.73
CA LYS A 131 29.17 -4.97 -5.56
C LYS A 131 28.52 -3.61 -5.93
N CYS A 132 27.41 -3.30 -5.25
CA CYS A 132 26.63 -2.07 -5.34
C CYS A 132 26.89 -1.17 -4.13
N ASP A 133 26.90 0.15 -4.33
CA ASP A 133 26.87 1.11 -3.22
C ASP A 133 25.43 1.26 -2.70
N LEU A 134 25.13 0.59 -1.59
CA LEU A 134 23.82 0.67 -0.94
C LEU A 134 23.44 2.08 -0.50
N SER A 135 24.41 2.96 -0.23
CA SER A 135 24.13 4.36 0.11
C SER A 135 23.58 5.15 -1.08
N THR A 136 24.09 4.86 -2.29
CA THR A 136 23.57 5.41 -3.54
C THR A 136 22.19 4.84 -3.86
N LEU A 137 21.99 3.53 -3.65
CA LEU A 137 20.68 2.90 -3.84
C LEU A 137 19.61 3.47 -2.88
N LEU A 138 20.00 3.77 -1.62
CA LEU A 138 19.12 4.44 -0.66
C LEU A 138 18.73 5.84 -1.12
N TRP A 139 19.71 6.61 -1.59
CA TRP A 139 19.45 7.94 -2.13
C TRP A 139 18.49 7.88 -3.34
N TYR A 140 18.72 6.93 -4.26
CA TYR A 140 17.88 6.74 -5.43
C TYR A 140 16.45 6.33 -5.05
N SER A 141 16.30 5.38 -4.12
CA SER A 141 15.00 4.97 -3.59
C SER A 141 14.23 6.12 -2.94
N ARG A 142 14.93 7.01 -2.23
CA ARG A 142 14.33 8.25 -1.69
C ARG A 142 13.86 9.19 -2.78
N LYS A 143 14.63 9.32 -3.87
CA LYS A 143 14.26 10.14 -5.02
C LYS A 143 12.99 9.60 -5.68
N ILE A 144 12.93 8.29 -5.91
CA ILE A 144 11.72 7.61 -6.41
C ILE A 144 10.53 7.90 -5.51
N PHE A 145 10.67 7.76 -4.18
CA PHE A 145 9.57 8.11 -3.27
C PHE A 145 9.14 9.58 -3.43
N MET A 146 10.08 10.53 -3.56
CA MET A 146 9.71 11.95 -3.73
C MET A 146 8.93 12.21 -5.03
N GLU A 147 9.18 11.44 -6.08
CA GLU A 147 8.48 11.55 -7.38
C GLU A 147 7.02 11.04 -7.31
N GLN A 148 6.66 10.20 -6.32
CA GLN A 148 5.30 9.67 -6.16
C GLN A 148 4.27 10.67 -5.60
N GLY A 149 4.65 11.94 -5.37
CA GLY A 149 3.74 12.99 -4.89
C GLY A 149 3.67 13.15 -3.36
N VAL A 150 2.80 14.06 -2.91
CA VAL A 150 2.87 14.67 -1.56
C VAL A 150 2.15 13.92 -0.44
N SER A 151 1.21 13.03 -0.74
CA SER A 151 0.36 12.39 0.29
C SER A 151 0.69 10.92 0.56
N GLN A 152 1.85 10.72 1.17
CA GLN A 152 2.36 9.38 1.51
C GLN A 152 2.26 9.13 3.00
N ARG A 153 1.66 8.01 3.39
CA ARG A 153 1.54 7.59 4.78
C ARG A 153 2.83 6.99 5.30
N GLN A 154 3.35 6.02 4.54
CA GLN A 154 4.48 5.19 4.95
C GLN A 154 5.35 4.89 3.72
N GLN A 155 6.65 5.01 3.90
CA GLN A 155 7.69 4.61 2.96
C GLN A 155 8.54 3.53 3.63
N THR A 156 8.56 2.34 3.07
CA THR A 156 9.31 1.20 3.62
C THR A 156 10.32 0.71 2.60
N ILE A 157 11.54 0.43 3.05
CA ILE A 157 12.55 -0.30 2.29
C ILE A 157 12.87 -1.58 3.07
N VAL A 158 12.75 -2.73 2.42
CA VAL A 158 13.11 -4.03 2.99
C VAL A 158 14.25 -4.63 2.17
N TYR A 159 15.43 -4.79 2.79
CA TYR A 159 16.58 -5.44 2.17
C TYR A 159 16.70 -6.90 2.61
N LEU A 160 16.76 -7.81 1.64
CA LEU A 160 16.92 -9.25 1.83
C LEU A 160 18.34 -9.66 1.40
N THR A 161 19.14 -10.19 2.32
CA THR A 161 20.55 -10.53 2.07
C THR A 161 21.02 -11.63 3.02
N ASN A 162 22.03 -12.41 2.63
CA ASN A 162 22.82 -13.26 3.53
C ASN A 162 24.22 -12.70 3.81
N ASP A 163 24.56 -11.50 3.29
CA ASP A 163 25.81 -10.81 3.59
C ASP A 163 25.71 -10.11 4.95
N THR A 164 26.55 -10.55 5.89
CA THR A 164 26.61 -10.01 7.26
C THR A 164 27.33 -8.66 7.32
N ASN A 165 28.17 -8.34 6.33
CA ASN A 165 28.87 -7.06 6.25
C ASN A 165 29.20 -6.62 4.80
N PRO A 166 28.30 -5.90 4.12
CA PRO A 166 28.58 -5.40 2.77
C PRO A 166 29.50 -4.17 2.76
N PHE A 167 29.91 -3.63 3.92
CA PHE A 167 30.62 -2.35 4.01
C PHE A 167 32.12 -2.44 4.29
N GLU A 168 32.73 -3.62 4.03
CA GLU A 168 34.16 -3.92 4.24
C GLU A 168 34.54 -4.07 5.72
N GLU A 169 35.67 -4.72 6.03
CA GLU A 169 36.06 -5.06 7.41
C GLU A 169 36.31 -3.84 8.30
N ASN A 170 36.82 -2.74 7.72
CA ASN A 170 37.15 -1.51 8.44
C ASN A 170 36.00 -0.48 8.47
N TRP A 171 34.76 -0.89 8.20
CA TRP A 171 33.58 -0.02 8.15
C TRP A 171 33.42 0.92 9.35
N ALA A 172 33.84 0.49 10.55
CA ALA A 172 33.68 1.24 11.80
C ALA A 172 34.67 2.42 11.93
N THR A 173 35.82 2.36 11.27
CA THR A 173 36.87 3.39 11.36
C THR A 173 36.87 4.35 10.18
N GLN A 174 36.10 4.06 9.12
CA GLN A 174 35.97 4.92 7.94
C GLN A 174 35.03 6.11 8.20
N ILE A 175 35.59 7.30 8.43
CA ILE A 175 34.84 8.55 8.70
C ILE A 175 33.94 8.96 7.50
N GLU A 176 34.37 8.70 6.26
CA GLU A 176 33.61 9.00 5.04
C GLU A 176 33.30 7.75 4.18
N GLY A 177 33.29 6.58 4.82
CA GLY A 177 33.02 5.30 4.16
C GLY A 177 31.57 5.13 3.70
N TYR A 178 31.35 4.10 2.86
CA TYR A 178 30.02 3.69 2.39
C TYR A 178 29.03 3.51 3.55
N PHE A 179 29.48 2.88 4.64
CA PHE A 179 28.67 2.68 5.84
C PHE A 179 28.23 4.00 6.49
N THR A 180 29.14 4.97 6.65
CA THR A 180 28.81 6.26 7.29
C THR A 180 27.79 7.03 6.47
N ARG A 181 27.88 6.98 5.13
CA ARG A 181 26.86 7.56 4.24
C ARG A 181 25.53 6.83 4.37
N MET A 182 25.53 5.50 4.38
CA MET A 182 24.31 4.70 4.58
C MET A 182 23.65 5.02 5.92
N LYS A 183 24.41 5.06 7.02
CA LYS A 183 23.91 5.36 8.37
C LYS A 183 23.29 6.75 8.46
N LYS A 184 23.94 7.77 7.90
CA LYS A 184 23.36 9.14 7.80
C LYS A 184 22.09 9.13 6.95
N GLY A 185 22.11 8.43 5.82
CA GLY A 185 20.97 8.28 4.91
C GLY A 185 19.76 7.64 5.58
N VAL A 186 19.94 6.52 6.28
CA VAL A 186 18.89 5.79 7.00
C VAL A 186 18.32 6.64 8.14
N SER A 187 19.18 7.29 8.93
CA SER A 187 18.72 8.18 10.01
C SER A 187 17.87 9.33 9.46
N SER A 188 18.30 9.95 8.36
CA SER A 188 17.53 11.00 7.67
C SER A 188 16.23 10.47 7.04
N PHE A 189 16.22 9.23 6.56
CA PHE A 189 15.04 8.60 5.98
C PHE A 189 13.97 8.30 7.03
N ARG A 190 14.38 7.85 8.23
CA ARG A 190 13.49 7.62 9.38
C ARG A 190 12.96 8.91 10.00
N HIS A 191 13.81 9.93 10.13
CA HIS A 191 13.47 11.20 10.77
C HIS A 191 13.23 12.30 9.73
N GLN A 192 12.14 12.18 8.97
CA GLN A 192 11.72 13.23 8.03
C GLN A 192 11.13 14.42 8.79
N LYS A 193 12.00 15.34 9.25
CA LYS A 193 11.57 16.56 9.96
C LYS A 193 10.49 17.31 9.17
N GLY A 194 9.36 17.59 9.83
CA GLY A 194 8.26 18.37 9.25
C GLY A 194 7.32 17.61 8.31
N LYS A 195 7.53 16.30 8.07
CA LYS A 195 6.63 15.46 7.28
C LYS A 195 5.85 14.49 8.15
N ARG A 196 4.58 14.25 7.82
CA ARG A 196 3.73 13.23 8.45
C ARG A 196 4.04 11.80 7.98
N THR A 197 4.84 11.65 6.92
CA THR A 197 5.23 10.35 6.34
C THR A 197 6.23 9.62 7.23
N SER A 198 5.93 8.39 7.63
CA SER A 198 6.90 7.54 8.31
C SER A 198 7.83 6.85 7.31
N GLY A 199 9.14 6.96 7.53
CA GLY A 199 10.15 6.24 6.76
C GLY A 199 10.73 5.07 7.55
N GLU A 200 10.79 3.89 6.95
CA GLU A 200 11.28 2.68 7.61
C GLU A 200 12.27 1.94 6.71
N PHE A 201 13.49 1.76 7.19
CA PHE A 201 14.51 0.91 6.55
C PHE A 201 14.68 -0.33 7.41
N SER A 202 14.51 -1.49 6.81
CA SER A 202 14.52 -2.78 7.48
C SER A 202 15.39 -3.77 6.72
N VAL A 203 16.10 -4.62 7.47
CA VAL A 203 16.93 -5.69 6.91
C VAL A 203 16.39 -7.04 7.43
N VAL A 204 16.35 -8.03 6.55
CA VAL A 204 16.11 -9.43 6.90
C VAL A 204 17.29 -10.24 6.40
N LEU A 205 18.04 -10.81 7.34
CA LEU A 205 19.16 -11.68 7.06
C LEU A 205 18.68 -13.09 6.78
N LEU A 206 19.15 -13.68 5.68
CA LEU A 206 18.90 -15.07 5.33
C LEU A 206 20.04 -15.90 5.91
N ARG A 207 19.75 -16.71 6.94
CA ARG A 207 20.73 -17.58 7.58
C ARG A 207 20.56 -19.01 7.10
N LYS A 208 21.67 -19.75 7.11
CA LYS A 208 21.68 -21.20 7.00
C LYS A 208 21.52 -21.81 8.40
N GLU A 209 21.04 -23.05 8.46
CA GLU A 209 20.61 -23.69 9.71
C GLU A 209 21.74 -23.92 10.74
N GLU A 210 23.01 -23.84 10.34
CA GLU A 210 24.15 -24.32 11.13
C GLU A 210 24.76 -23.28 12.10
N ASP A 211 24.39 -21.99 12.02
CA ASP A 211 25.04 -20.93 12.81
C ASP A 211 24.25 -20.57 14.10
N ASP A 212 24.20 -21.50 15.06
CA ASP A 212 23.51 -21.32 16.36
C ASP A 212 24.39 -20.71 17.47
N ASP A 213 25.55 -20.12 17.13
CA ASP A 213 26.34 -19.35 18.09
C ASP A 213 25.82 -17.90 18.18
N ASP A 214 25.18 -17.58 19.31
CA ASP A 214 24.65 -16.24 19.61
C ASP A 214 25.75 -15.16 19.64
N GLU A 215 26.96 -15.49 20.08
CA GLU A 215 28.08 -14.54 20.15
C GLU A 215 28.62 -14.22 18.74
N ALA A 216 28.71 -15.25 17.88
CA ALA A 216 29.01 -15.07 16.46
C ALA A 216 27.92 -14.23 15.78
N TYR A 217 26.64 -14.51 16.05
CA TYR A 217 25.52 -13.75 15.51
C TYR A 217 25.55 -12.26 15.91
N GLU A 218 25.84 -11.95 17.17
CA GLU A 218 25.97 -10.57 17.63
C GLU A 218 27.09 -9.83 16.90
N LYS A 219 28.24 -10.51 16.74
CA LYS A 219 29.41 -9.95 16.08
C LYS A 219 29.17 -9.73 14.59
N ASP A 220 28.56 -10.70 13.92
CA ASP A 220 28.33 -10.71 12.48
C ASP A 220 27.24 -9.72 12.08
N THR A 221 26.22 -9.53 12.92
CA THR A 221 25.11 -8.59 12.63
C THR A 221 25.34 -7.17 13.14
N ARG A 222 26.47 -6.91 13.80
CA ARG A 222 26.77 -5.60 14.42
C ARG A 222 26.62 -4.44 13.46
N VAL A 223 27.07 -4.61 12.22
CA VAL A 223 27.00 -3.59 11.16
C VAL A 223 25.54 -3.23 10.87
N TRP A 224 24.70 -4.25 10.68
CA TRP A 224 23.31 -4.08 10.35
C TRP A 224 22.48 -3.54 11.51
N ARG A 225 22.76 -3.93 12.76
CA ARG A 225 22.07 -3.40 13.95
C ARG A 225 22.20 -1.87 14.11
N GLN A 226 23.27 -1.29 13.54
CA GLN A 226 23.45 0.17 13.50
C GLN A 226 22.51 0.87 12.50
N LEU A 227 21.97 0.14 11.52
CA LEU A 227 21.03 0.62 10.51
C LEU A 227 19.60 0.20 10.85
N ASP A 228 19.39 -1.05 11.26
CA ASP A 228 18.12 -1.63 11.71
C ASP A 228 18.26 -2.28 13.11
N PRO A 229 17.83 -1.59 14.19
CA PRO A 229 17.86 -2.15 15.54
C PRO A 229 17.03 -3.41 15.72
N ASN A 230 15.98 -3.58 14.91
CA ASN A 230 15.08 -4.72 14.93
C ASN A 230 15.33 -5.62 13.71
N ILE A 231 16.62 -5.86 13.41
CA ILE A 231 17.02 -6.71 12.29
C ILE A 231 16.36 -8.09 12.39
N GLY A 232 15.77 -8.51 11.29
CA GLY A 232 15.20 -9.86 11.17
C GLY A 232 16.28 -10.86 10.75
N ALA A 233 16.16 -12.10 11.20
CA ALA A 233 16.94 -13.21 10.67
C ALA A 233 16.00 -14.38 10.37
N SER A 234 16.03 -14.89 9.14
CA SER A 234 15.18 -15.99 8.71
C SER A 234 15.99 -17.22 8.33
N LYS A 235 15.54 -18.38 8.80
CA LYS A 235 16.09 -19.70 8.44
C LYS A 235 15.23 -20.42 7.40
N SER A 236 13.92 -20.16 7.39
CA SER A 236 12.92 -20.79 6.52
C SER A 236 12.22 -19.78 5.60
N ILE A 237 11.40 -20.25 4.66
CA ILE A 237 10.58 -19.37 3.83
C ILE A 237 9.38 -18.83 4.64
N GLU A 238 8.81 -19.63 5.53
CA GLU A 238 7.68 -19.29 6.38
C GLU A 238 8.04 -18.15 7.35
N ASP A 239 9.22 -18.23 7.98
CA ASP A 239 9.73 -17.17 8.85
C ASP A 239 10.03 -15.90 8.06
N LEU A 240 10.59 -16.04 6.85
CA LEU A 240 10.93 -14.91 5.98
C LEU A 240 9.66 -14.17 5.58
N GLU A 241 8.62 -14.90 5.19
CA GLU A 241 7.32 -14.33 4.87
C GLU A 241 6.70 -13.59 6.05
N THR A 242 6.80 -14.15 7.25
CA THR A 242 6.26 -13.54 8.47
C THR A 242 7.00 -12.25 8.80
N GLN A 243 8.34 -12.25 8.73
CA GLN A 243 9.14 -11.06 8.98
C GLN A 243 8.94 -9.98 7.92
N MET A 244 8.86 -10.37 6.64
CA MET A 244 8.51 -9.44 5.57
C MET A 244 7.14 -8.83 5.79
N PHE A 245 6.14 -9.62 6.21
CA PHE A 245 4.80 -9.09 6.50
C PHE A 245 4.85 -8.07 7.64
N GLN A 246 5.51 -8.40 8.76
CA GLN A 246 5.64 -7.50 9.90
C GLN A 246 6.37 -6.19 9.55
N LYS A 247 7.42 -6.26 8.72
CA LYS A 247 8.22 -5.09 8.30
C LYS A 247 7.53 -4.25 7.22
N THR A 248 6.58 -4.80 6.46
CA THR A 248 5.86 -4.07 5.40
C THR A 248 4.51 -3.54 5.85
N PHE A 249 3.88 -4.16 6.86
CA PHE A 249 2.57 -3.76 7.35
C PHE A 249 2.65 -3.14 8.75
N SER A 250 2.37 -1.85 8.83
CA SER A 250 2.06 -1.19 10.10
C SER A 250 0.66 -1.55 10.59
N LEU A 251 0.55 -1.94 11.86
CA LEU A 251 -0.74 -2.19 12.51
C LEU A 251 -1.60 -0.94 12.46
N ARG A 252 -2.84 -1.07 11.98
CA ARG A 252 -3.84 0.00 11.99
C ARG A 252 -4.82 -0.24 13.12
N ALA A 253 -4.90 0.72 14.03
CA ALA A 253 -5.96 0.73 15.03
C ALA A 253 -7.31 0.78 14.29
N PHE A 254 -8.17 -0.19 14.58
CA PHE A 254 -9.56 -0.20 14.15
C PHE A 254 -10.32 0.97 14.78
N SER A 255 -10.07 1.21 16.07
CA SER A 255 -10.61 2.36 16.79
C SER A 255 -9.72 2.73 17.97
N ASN A 256 -9.66 4.02 18.29
CA ASN A 256 -9.17 4.48 19.59
C ASN A 256 -10.38 4.73 20.50
N ILE A 257 -10.37 4.15 21.70
CA ILE A 257 -11.46 4.26 22.67
C ILE A 257 -10.89 4.65 24.04
N ALA A 258 -11.70 5.30 24.85
CA ALA A 258 -11.37 5.50 26.25
C ALA A 258 -11.63 4.20 27.01
N PHE A 259 -10.66 3.78 27.82
CA PHE A 259 -10.81 2.71 28.78
C PHE A 259 -10.92 3.34 30.17
N GLU A 260 -12.04 3.11 30.86
CA GLU A 260 -12.32 3.67 32.17
C GLU A 260 -12.20 2.58 33.25
N LEU A 261 -11.11 2.63 34.03
CA LEU A 261 -10.93 1.68 35.14
C LEU A 261 -11.80 2.04 36.35
N GLY A 262 -12.15 3.33 36.49
CA GLY A 262 -12.97 3.86 37.57
C GLY A 262 -13.07 5.39 37.50
N PRO A 263 -13.81 6.02 38.43
CA PRO A 263 -14.00 7.47 38.42
C PRO A 263 -12.67 8.24 38.42
N GLY A 264 -12.43 9.02 37.38
CA GLY A 264 -11.23 9.85 37.23
C GLY A 264 -9.99 9.14 36.69
N VAL A 265 -10.03 7.83 36.44
CA VAL A 265 -8.91 7.08 35.83
C VAL A 265 -9.30 6.61 34.44
N LYS A 266 -8.83 7.33 33.43
CA LYS A 266 -9.08 7.04 32.01
C LYS A 266 -7.79 7.02 31.24
N PHE A 267 -7.64 6.06 30.33
CA PHE A 267 -6.55 6.04 29.37
C PHE A 267 -7.07 5.68 27.97
N SER A 268 -6.38 6.21 26.95
CA SER A 268 -6.71 5.92 25.56
C SER A 268 -6.11 4.58 25.17
N VAL A 269 -6.94 3.67 24.65
CA VAL A 269 -6.50 2.38 24.12
C VAL A 269 -6.84 2.29 22.63
N SER A 270 -5.91 1.69 21.88
CA SER A 270 -6.11 1.38 20.47
C SER A 270 -6.56 -0.07 20.33
N VAL A 271 -7.74 -0.28 19.76
CA VAL A 271 -8.28 -1.60 19.43
C VAL A 271 -7.81 -1.97 18.02
N TYR A 272 -7.29 -3.18 17.87
CA TYR A 272 -6.81 -3.71 16.59
C TYR A 272 -7.62 -4.93 16.18
N ALA A 273 -8.01 -5.01 14.91
CA ALA A 273 -8.58 -6.22 14.32
C ALA A 273 -7.43 -7.07 13.77
N LEU A 274 -6.94 -8.02 14.57
CA LEU A 274 -5.83 -8.89 14.19
C LEU A 274 -6.24 -10.02 13.24
N ALA A 275 -7.52 -10.38 13.24
CA ALA A 275 -8.12 -11.32 12.32
C ALA A 275 -9.36 -10.68 11.68
N ALA A 276 -9.46 -10.81 10.37
CA ALA A 276 -10.62 -10.39 9.59
C ALA A 276 -10.96 -11.51 8.60
N GLU A 277 -12.24 -11.73 8.36
CA GLU A 277 -12.70 -12.68 7.36
C GLU A 277 -12.27 -12.21 5.96
N ALA A 278 -11.52 -13.05 5.24
CA ALA A 278 -11.17 -12.80 3.85
C ALA A 278 -12.40 -13.10 2.97
N ARG A 279 -12.97 -12.08 2.36
CA ARG A 279 -14.08 -12.21 1.42
C ARG A 279 -13.62 -11.89 0.00
N PRO A 280 -14.16 -12.55 -1.03
CA PRO A 280 -13.94 -12.13 -2.41
C PRO A 280 -14.24 -10.64 -2.59
N PRO A 281 -13.45 -9.91 -3.41
CA PRO A 281 -13.71 -8.50 -3.64
C PRO A 281 -15.11 -8.29 -4.21
N PRO A 282 -15.78 -7.17 -3.85
CA PRO A 282 -17.11 -6.88 -4.37
C PRO A 282 -17.05 -6.72 -5.89
N LYS A 283 -18.15 -7.05 -6.57
CA LYS A 283 -18.27 -6.86 -8.02
C LYS A 283 -18.20 -5.36 -8.34
N GLU A 284 -17.28 -4.99 -9.22
CA GLU A 284 -17.21 -3.66 -9.84
C GLU A 284 -18.04 -3.68 -11.13
N TYR A 285 -18.75 -2.59 -11.39
CA TYR A 285 -19.60 -2.46 -12.57
C TYR A 285 -18.86 -1.57 -13.54
N LEU A 286 -18.70 -2.04 -14.78
CA LEU A 286 -17.95 -1.36 -15.82
C LEU A 286 -18.89 -0.99 -16.96
N GLU A 287 -18.61 0.12 -17.62
CA GLU A 287 -19.26 0.49 -18.88
C GLU A 287 -18.81 -0.48 -19.97
N TYR A 288 -19.76 -1.02 -20.74
CA TYR A 288 -19.48 -2.11 -21.69
C TYR A 288 -18.46 -1.74 -22.77
N GLU A 289 -18.51 -0.51 -23.27
CA GLU A 289 -17.66 -0.09 -24.39
C GLU A 289 -16.27 0.40 -23.95
N THR A 290 -16.20 1.07 -22.81
CA THR A 290 -14.98 1.73 -22.34
C THR A 290 -14.26 0.94 -21.25
N GLU A 291 -14.91 -0.07 -20.68
CA GLU A 291 -14.47 -0.82 -19.49
C GLU A 291 -14.20 0.06 -18.26
N ASN A 292 -14.65 1.33 -18.28
CA ASN A 292 -14.45 2.26 -17.18
C ASN A 292 -15.36 1.93 -15.99
N PRO A 293 -14.90 2.09 -14.74
CA PRO A 293 -15.73 1.93 -13.55
C PRO A 293 -16.94 2.87 -13.54
N ILE A 294 -18.13 2.30 -13.29
CA ILE A 294 -19.38 3.06 -13.17
C ILE A 294 -19.57 3.53 -11.73
N GLU A 295 -19.73 4.85 -11.55
CA GLU A 295 -20.13 5.43 -10.28
C GLU A 295 -21.60 5.11 -9.97
N LYS A 296 -21.86 4.57 -8.79
CA LYS A 296 -23.23 4.25 -8.33
C LYS A 296 -23.74 5.29 -7.35
N ARG A 297 -24.80 5.99 -7.73
CA ARG A 297 -25.56 6.88 -6.84
C ARG A 297 -26.91 6.25 -6.48
N GLN A 298 -27.23 6.22 -5.19
CA GLN A 298 -28.52 5.72 -4.69
C GLN A 298 -29.36 6.90 -4.18
N VAL A 299 -30.57 7.05 -4.71
CA VAL A 299 -31.51 8.10 -4.32
C VAL A 299 -32.85 7.50 -3.90
N TRP A 300 -33.52 8.15 -2.96
CA TRP A 300 -34.87 7.78 -2.51
C TRP A 300 -35.89 8.66 -3.22
N VAL A 301 -36.89 8.04 -3.85
CA VAL A 301 -37.95 8.75 -4.57
C VAL A 301 -39.30 8.32 -4.02
N PRO A 302 -40.20 9.25 -3.65
CA PRO A 302 -41.58 8.93 -3.32
C PRO A 302 -42.22 8.16 -4.48
N HIS A 303 -42.88 7.05 -4.18
CA HIS A 303 -43.65 6.35 -5.19
C HIS A 303 -44.96 7.10 -5.43
N ASP A 304 -45.00 7.97 -6.44
CA ASP A 304 -46.25 8.57 -6.90
C ASP A 304 -47.17 7.48 -7.45
N LYS A 305 -48.36 7.32 -6.86
CA LYS A 305 -49.36 6.37 -7.35
C LYS A 305 -50.04 6.83 -8.66
N ASN A 306 -49.75 8.04 -9.14
CA ASN A 306 -50.31 8.63 -10.36
C ASN A 306 -49.20 9.10 -11.30
N GLY A 307 -48.49 8.18 -11.95
CA GLY A 307 -47.50 8.56 -12.94
C GLY A 307 -46.96 7.39 -13.73
N ARG A 308 -47.71 6.95 -14.75
CA ARG A 308 -47.08 6.34 -15.93
C ARG A 308 -46.04 7.34 -16.44
N ARG A 309 -44.76 7.15 -16.13
CA ARG A 309 -43.71 7.60 -17.04
C ARG A 309 -43.74 6.63 -18.21
N SER A 310 -44.61 6.92 -19.18
CA SER A 310 -44.36 6.54 -20.56
C SER A 310 -42.91 6.85 -20.86
N GLY A 311 -42.17 5.89 -21.41
CA GLY A 311 -41.00 6.21 -22.22
C GLY A 311 -41.44 7.29 -23.20
N GLY A 312 -40.89 8.49 -23.02
CA GLY A 312 -41.13 9.58 -23.94
C GLY A 312 -40.29 9.28 -25.17
N ASP A 313 -40.96 8.84 -26.23
CA ASP A 313 -40.48 8.98 -27.59
C ASP A 313 -39.89 10.39 -27.76
N ILE A 314 -38.59 10.44 -28.03
CA ILE A 314 -37.93 11.62 -28.57
C ILE A 314 -38.54 11.80 -29.96
N LYS A 315 -39.50 12.72 -30.09
CA LYS A 315 -39.90 13.23 -31.40
C LYS A 315 -38.73 14.03 -31.96
N THR A 316 -38.07 13.44 -32.94
CA THR A 316 -37.25 14.12 -33.94
C THR A 316 -38.21 14.86 -34.86
N GLU A 317 -38.29 16.19 -34.73
CA GLU A 317 -38.65 17.07 -35.83
C GLU A 317 -37.49 18.05 -35.96
N ASP A 318 -36.74 17.88 -37.05
CA ASP A 318 -35.67 18.75 -37.51
C ASP A 318 -36.24 20.14 -37.85
N GLU A 319 -35.53 21.20 -37.46
CA GLU A 319 -35.17 22.33 -38.35
C GLU A 319 -34.25 23.32 -37.61
N ASP A 320 -32.97 23.22 -38.00
CA ASP A 320 -31.94 24.26 -38.19
C ASP A 320 -31.60 25.34 -37.14
N ASP A 321 -30.31 25.28 -36.82
CA ASP A 321 -29.33 26.35 -36.59
C ASP A 321 -29.13 26.99 -35.20
N ASP A 322 -27.82 27.06 -34.90
CA ASP A 322 -27.09 27.84 -33.89
C ASP A 322 -26.92 27.28 -32.45
N GLU A 323 -25.68 26.86 -32.19
CA GLU A 323 -24.96 26.87 -30.91
C GLU A 323 -25.73 26.48 -29.63
N LEU A 324 -25.86 25.17 -29.39
CA LEU A 324 -26.02 24.65 -28.04
C LEU A 324 -24.89 23.66 -27.73
N VAL A 325 -23.70 24.22 -27.53
CA VAL A 325 -22.76 23.64 -26.56
C VAL A 325 -23.36 23.93 -25.19
N SER A 326 -24.42 23.18 -24.80
CA SER A 326 -24.91 23.23 -23.43
C SER A 326 -23.79 22.68 -22.55
N ASP A 327 -23.24 23.55 -21.72
CA ASP A 327 -22.17 23.26 -20.79
C ASP A 327 -22.49 21.96 -20.04
N VAL A 328 -21.73 20.90 -20.30
CA VAL A 328 -21.77 19.62 -19.55
C VAL A 328 -21.59 19.87 -18.03
N LEU A 329 -21.05 21.04 -17.67
CA LEU A 329 -20.92 21.57 -16.31
C LEU A 329 -22.23 22.08 -15.68
N GLU A 330 -23.25 22.47 -16.45
CA GLU A 330 -24.54 22.90 -15.91
C GLU A 330 -25.50 21.72 -15.69
N ASP A 331 -25.48 20.72 -16.59
CA ASP A 331 -26.26 19.48 -16.45
C ASP A 331 -25.81 18.64 -15.25
N THR A 332 -24.51 18.64 -14.93
CA THR A 332 -23.98 17.95 -13.75
C THR A 332 -24.36 18.67 -12.45
N LYS A 333 -24.37 20.01 -12.41
CA LYS A 333 -24.77 20.80 -11.23
C LYS A 333 -26.23 20.64 -10.86
N TRP A 334 -27.14 20.59 -11.84
CA TRP A 334 -28.55 20.32 -11.58
C TRP A 334 -28.75 18.93 -10.99
N LEU A 335 -28.07 17.92 -11.55
CA LEU A 335 -28.12 16.55 -11.05
C LEU A 335 -27.53 16.43 -9.64
N GLU A 336 -26.44 17.13 -9.34
CA GLU A 336 -25.84 17.18 -8.00
C GLU A 336 -26.80 17.78 -6.97
N LYS A 337 -27.45 18.90 -7.31
CA LYS A 337 -28.44 19.54 -6.45
C LYS A 337 -29.66 18.64 -6.22
N GLU A 338 -30.18 18.01 -7.27
CA GLU A 338 -31.31 17.08 -7.15
C GLU A 338 -30.96 15.83 -6.33
N VAL A 339 -29.73 15.31 -6.48
CA VAL A 339 -29.21 14.21 -5.66
C VAL A 339 -29.05 14.64 -4.20
N GLN A 340 -28.54 15.85 -3.94
CA GLN A 340 -28.38 16.37 -2.59
C GLN A 340 -29.73 16.53 -1.88
N ASP A 341 -30.71 17.11 -2.56
CA ASP A 341 -32.08 17.27 -2.06
C ASP A 341 -32.75 15.91 -1.78
N ARG A 342 -32.58 14.93 -2.68
CA ARG A 342 -33.11 13.56 -2.49
C ARG A 342 -32.36 12.75 -1.44
N THR A 343 -31.09 13.03 -1.21
CA THR A 343 -30.29 12.41 -0.14
C THR A 343 -30.73 12.96 1.22
N ARG A 344 -31.06 14.26 1.28
CA ARG A 344 -31.63 14.88 2.48
C ARG A 344 -32.99 14.28 2.85
N ALA A 345 -33.82 13.96 1.86
CA ALA A 345 -35.12 13.31 2.07
C ALA A 345 -35.02 11.98 2.85
N LYS A 346 -33.89 11.26 2.77
CA LYS A 346 -33.65 10.05 3.58
C LYS A 346 -33.76 10.31 5.08
N PHE A 347 -33.29 11.46 5.55
CA PHE A 347 -33.33 11.83 6.97
C PHE A 347 -34.73 12.25 7.44
N GLU A 348 -35.65 12.50 6.50
CA GLU A 348 -37.06 12.80 6.77
C GLU A 348 -37.94 11.54 6.78
N LEU A 349 -37.40 10.38 6.34
CA LEU A 349 -38.11 9.11 6.36
C LEU A 349 -38.26 8.59 7.79
N LYS A 350 -39.49 8.20 8.15
CA LYS A 350 -39.79 7.51 9.42
C LYS A 350 -39.71 6.00 9.24
N LYS A 351 -39.24 5.28 10.26
CA LYS A 351 -39.23 3.81 10.26
C LYS A 351 -40.54 3.32 10.86
N ALA A 352 -41.21 2.41 10.17
CA ALA A 352 -42.41 1.75 10.67
C ALA A 352 -42.12 0.28 10.98
N ILE A 353 -42.55 -0.19 12.14
CA ILE A 353 -42.48 -1.59 12.57
C ILE A 353 -43.91 -2.05 12.86
N LYS A 354 -44.34 -3.16 12.27
CA LYS A 354 -45.68 -3.73 12.47
C LYS A 354 -45.59 -4.99 13.33
N ILE A 355 -46.27 -4.99 14.48
CA ILE A 355 -46.31 -6.12 15.42
C ILE A 355 -47.75 -6.29 15.90
N GLY A 356 -48.31 -7.50 15.79
CA GLY A 356 -49.62 -7.83 16.36
C GLY A 356 -50.82 -7.04 15.83
N GLY A 357 -50.69 -6.36 14.68
CA GLY A 357 -51.73 -5.50 14.12
C GLY A 357 -51.55 -4.01 14.44
N GLU A 358 -50.63 -3.66 15.33
CA GLU A 358 -50.24 -2.28 15.62
C GLU A 358 -49.09 -1.83 14.72
N CYS A 359 -49.06 -0.53 14.39
CA CYS A 359 -48.02 0.10 13.59
C CYS A 359 -47.28 1.13 14.45
N ILE A 360 -46.06 0.80 14.85
CA ILE A 360 -45.19 1.70 15.61
C ILE A 360 -44.38 2.48 14.58
N VAL A 361 -44.46 3.81 14.65
CA VAL A 361 -43.72 4.71 13.77
C VAL A 361 -42.73 5.49 14.62
N SER A 362 -41.45 5.45 14.25
CA SER A 362 -40.38 6.14 14.95
C SER A 362 -39.56 7.01 14.01
N GLU A 363 -39.08 8.11 14.54
CA GLU A 363 -38.11 8.96 13.86
C GLU A 363 -36.72 8.33 13.91
N GLN A 364 -35.84 8.72 12.98
CA GLN A 364 -34.48 8.18 12.91
C GLN A 364 -33.68 8.49 14.20
N SER A 365 -33.89 9.67 14.78
CA SER A 365 -33.30 10.11 16.04
C SER A 365 -33.75 9.23 17.23
N GLU A 366 -35.02 8.84 17.28
CA GLU A 366 -35.56 7.96 18.33
C GLU A 366 -34.94 6.56 18.24
N ILE A 367 -34.76 6.03 17.03
CA ILE A 367 -34.13 4.73 16.80
C ILE A 367 -32.66 4.75 17.20
N GLU A 368 -31.94 5.83 16.89
CA GLU A 368 -30.56 6.01 17.33
C GLU A 368 -30.44 6.12 18.85
N GLN A 369 -31.40 6.80 19.51
CA GLN A 369 -31.45 6.88 20.97
C GLN A 369 -31.70 5.52 21.61
N LEU A 370 -32.59 4.69 21.04
CA LEU A 370 -32.81 3.32 21.51
C LEU A 370 -31.55 2.44 21.43
N GLY A 371 -30.60 2.78 20.55
CA GLY A 371 -29.31 2.10 20.44
C GLY A 371 -28.20 2.66 21.34
N ARG A 372 -28.42 3.78 22.04
CA ARG A 372 -27.42 4.42 22.90
C ARG A 372 -27.59 3.95 24.34
N PHE A 373 -26.64 3.17 24.82
CA PHE A 373 -26.55 2.75 26.22
C PHE A 373 -25.41 3.50 26.90
N ASP A 374 -24.18 3.18 26.52
CA ASP A 374 -22.97 3.80 27.05
C ASP A 374 -22.29 4.69 26.01
N ALA A 375 -21.45 5.61 26.49
CA ALA A 375 -20.51 6.33 25.62
C ALA A 375 -19.51 5.34 25.01
N LYS A 376 -18.98 5.67 23.83
CA LYS A 376 -18.00 4.81 23.13
C LYS A 376 -16.74 4.63 24.01
N GLY A 377 -16.56 3.42 24.55
CA GLY A 377 -15.49 3.12 25.51
C GLY A 377 -15.56 1.68 26.01
N LEU A 378 -14.64 1.34 26.91
CA LEU A 378 -14.60 0.12 27.70
C LEU A 378 -14.59 0.43 29.19
#